data_AF-A0A9X1MPY9-F1
#
_entry.id   AF-A0A9X1MPY9-F1
#
_cell.length_a   1.000
_cell.length_b   1.000
_cell.length_c   1.000
_cell.angle_alpha   90.00
_cell.angle_beta   90.00
_cell.angle_gamma   90.00
#
_symmetry.space_group_name_H-M   'P 1'
#
loop_
_entity.id
_entity.type
_entity.pdbx_description
1 polymer ?
#
loop_
_entity_poly.entity_id
_entity_poly.type
_entity_poly.pdbx_seq_one_letter_code
_entity_poly.pdbx_strand_id
1 'polypeptide(L)'
;MKPEVSERQERFQFGIWHLILATAIAAVIATATAPLLREFNLVQWLTLGCSAAGVAFGVLSFAAIVLVPRYQASINGGPLLFEFPAHASRETVRDMKVSAALAWSTLLLYVLYFFSLDRAADARHSLIEFVSPLFLTMVIALSFCNALFAARRPQLREYGVLIGTVFTPWEKVDTCYWSRTSPDQLRIGGPLVADVTVSANHCTQVENILQRKINSYIVAEPVASPNLNAGERFREGNVQP
;
A
#
# COMPACT_ATOMS: atom_id res chain seq x y z
N MET A 1 2.72 -39.99 -4.66
CA MET A 1 3.60 -39.31 -3.70
C MET A 1 3.01 -37.94 -3.39
N LYS A 2 2.47 -37.75 -2.18
CA LYS A 2 2.02 -36.43 -1.70
C LYS A 2 3.24 -35.63 -1.28
N PRO A 3 3.37 -34.34 -1.66
CA PRO A 3 4.49 -33.54 -1.21
C PRO A 3 4.32 -33.19 0.28
N GLU A 4 5.19 -33.76 1.13
CA GLU A 4 5.39 -33.43 2.56
C GLU A 4 6.05 -32.05 2.76
N VAL A 5 5.61 -31.03 2.02
CA VAL A 5 6.21 -29.68 2.12
C VAL A 5 5.41 -28.78 3.08
N SER A 6 4.18 -29.15 3.47
CA SER A 6 3.34 -28.26 4.29
C SER A 6 3.73 -28.17 5.77
N GLU A 7 4.30 -29.21 6.39
CA GLU A 7 4.58 -29.19 7.83
C GLU A 7 5.84 -28.39 8.24
N ARG A 8 6.83 -28.22 7.36
CA ARG A 8 8.02 -27.41 7.69
C ARG A 8 7.73 -25.91 7.71
N GLN A 9 6.71 -25.47 6.95
CA GLN A 9 6.38 -24.06 6.83
C GLN A 9 5.66 -23.51 8.07
N GLU A 10 4.97 -24.37 8.84
CA GLU A 10 4.31 -24.00 10.09
C GLU A 10 5.26 -23.91 11.29
N ARG A 11 6.44 -24.57 11.27
CA ARG A 11 7.40 -24.55 12.40
C ARG A 11 8.23 -23.27 12.50
N PHE A 12 8.25 -22.43 11.47
CA PHE A 12 8.85 -21.08 11.54
C PHE A 12 7.85 -20.02 12.07
N GLN A 13 6.82 -20.44 12.81
CA GLN A 13 5.89 -19.56 13.52
C GLN A 13 6.46 -18.90 14.79
N PHE A 14 7.78 -18.87 14.99
CA PHE A 14 8.40 -17.65 15.53
C PHE A 14 8.26 -16.55 14.47
N GLY A 15 7.02 -16.14 14.24
CA GLY A 15 6.66 -15.23 13.15
C GLY A 15 7.39 -13.91 13.31
N ILE A 16 7.67 -13.26 12.19
CA ILE A 16 8.27 -11.91 12.13
C ILE A 16 7.59 -10.95 13.12
N TRP A 17 6.29 -11.10 13.38
CA TRP A 17 5.55 -10.36 14.40
C TRP A 17 6.03 -10.58 15.84
N HIS A 18 6.38 -11.81 16.24
CA HIS A 18 6.96 -12.10 17.55
C HIS A 18 8.35 -11.50 17.69
N LEU A 19 9.16 -11.52 16.62
CA LEU A 19 10.46 -10.87 16.60
C LEU A 19 10.32 -9.34 16.71
N ILE A 20 9.38 -8.74 15.97
CA ILE A 20 9.07 -7.30 16.06
C ILE A 20 8.61 -6.95 17.47
N LEU A 21 7.69 -7.72 18.05
CA LEU A 21 7.17 -7.49 19.39
C LEU A 21 8.26 -7.63 20.46
N ALA A 22 9.09 -8.67 20.39
CA ALA A 22 10.21 -8.87 21.30
C ALA A 22 11.24 -7.74 21.18
N THR A 23 11.54 -7.28 19.97
CA THR A 23 12.44 -6.15 19.72
C THR A 23 11.85 -4.84 20.26
N ALA A 24 10.55 -4.61 20.09
CA ALA A 24 9.87 -3.44 20.63
C ALA A 24 9.90 -3.44 22.17
N ILE A 25 9.61 -4.57 22.81
CA ILE A 25 9.69 -4.72 24.27
C ILE A 25 11.12 -4.48 24.75
N ALA A 26 12.12 -5.10 24.10
CA ALA A 26 13.52 -4.90 24.43
C ALA A 26 13.94 -3.43 24.28
N ALA A 27 13.48 -2.74 23.23
CA ALA A 27 13.75 -1.32 23.02
C ALA A 27 13.12 -0.44 24.10
N VAL A 28 11.88 -0.73 24.53
CA VAL A 28 11.22 -0.03 25.63
C VAL A 28 11.97 -0.26 26.95
N ILE A 29 12.34 -1.50 27.26
CA ILE A 29 13.10 -1.83 28.46
C ILE A 29 14.47 -1.14 28.44
N ALA A 30 15.19 -1.19 27.32
CA ALA A 30 16.47 -0.50 27.16
C ALA A 30 16.34 1.01 27.35
N THR A 31 15.27 1.63 26.82
CA THR A 31 15.01 3.06 26.98
C THR A 31 14.65 3.42 28.43
N ALA A 32 13.85 2.58 29.09
CA ALA A 32 13.46 2.78 30.50
C ALA A 32 14.62 2.57 31.47
N THR A 33 15.56 1.69 31.13
CA THR A 33 16.76 1.39 31.95
C THR A 33 17.94 2.31 31.64
N ALA A 34 17.99 2.94 30.46
CA ALA A 34 19.02 3.91 30.09
C ALA A 34 19.24 5.02 31.14
N PRO A 35 18.21 5.70 31.69
CA PRO A 35 18.42 6.75 32.69
C PRO A 35 18.94 6.23 34.04
N LEU A 36 18.84 4.93 34.32
CA LEU A 36 19.46 4.31 35.50
C LEU A 36 20.97 4.06 35.30
N LEU A 37 21.43 4.02 34.05
CA LEU A 37 22.81 3.72 33.69
C LEU A 37 23.62 4.97 33.29
N ARG A 38 22.95 6.07 32.93
CA ARG A 38 23.57 7.35 32.55
C ARG A 38 22.65 8.51 32.90
N GLU A 39 23.21 9.60 33.44
CA GLU A 39 22.47 10.85 33.60
C GLU A 39 22.23 11.49 32.23
N PHE A 40 20.96 11.66 31.85
CA PHE A 40 20.56 12.31 30.62
C PHE A 40 20.38 13.81 30.83
N ASN A 41 20.99 14.62 29.97
CA ASN A 41 20.78 16.07 29.98
C ASN A 41 19.41 16.43 29.38
N LEU A 42 18.86 17.60 29.72
CA LEU A 42 17.56 18.11 29.24
C LEU A 42 17.42 18.01 27.71
N VAL A 43 18.49 18.33 26.97
CA VAL A 43 18.52 18.28 25.50
C VAL A 43 18.30 16.86 24.98
N GLN A 44 18.86 15.86 25.65
CA GLN A 44 18.71 14.46 25.24
C GLN A 44 17.29 13.96 25.54
N TRP A 45 16.69 14.36 26.67
CA TRP A 45 15.29 14.08 26.98
C TRP A 45 14.33 14.72 25.97
N LEU A 46 14.57 15.98 25.60
CA LEU A 46 13.79 16.66 24.56
C LEU A 46 13.93 15.96 23.22
N THR A 47 15.14 15.55 22.83
CA THR A 47 15.39 14.81 21.58
C THR A 47 14.63 13.47 21.56
N LEU A 48 14.63 12.73 22.67
CA LEU A 48 13.85 11.50 22.82
C LEU A 48 12.35 11.77 22.73
N GLY A 49 11.87 12.83 23.39
CA GLY A 49 10.47 13.27 23.32
C GLY A 49 10.03 13.63 21.90
N CYS A 50 10.83 14.43 21.18
CA CYS A 50 10.59 14.78 19.77
C CYS A 50 10.59 13.55 18.88
N SER A 51 11.51 12.61 19.12
CA SER A 51 11.61 11.35 18.38
C SER A 51 10.37 10.49 18.58
N ALA A 52 9.91 10.34 19.84
CA ALA A 52 8.70 9.60 20.17
C ALA A 52 7.44 10.24 19.57
N ALA A 53 7.33 11.57 19.62
CA ALA A 53 6.25 12.31 18.96
C ALA A 53 6.27 12.10 17.45
N GLY A 54 7.44 12.12 16.82
CA GLY A 54 7.61 11.84 15.39
C GLY A 54 7.16 10.43 15.02
N VAL A 55 7.54 9.40 15.80
CA VAL A 55 7.04 8.03 15.60
C VAL A 55 5.52 7.97 15.71
N ALA A 56 4.93 8.54 16.76
CA ALA A 56 3.48 8.55 16.94
C ALA A 56 2.77 9.23 15.77
N PHE A 57 3.26 10.38 15.33
CA PHE A 57 2.70 11.10 14.19
C PHE A 57 2.86 10.33 12.87
N GLY A 58 4.00 9.67 12.65
CA GLY A 58 4.23 8.82 11.49
C GLY A 58 3.27 7.62 11.43
N VAL A 59 3.04 6.95 12.57
CA VAL A 59 2.07 5.85 12.66
C VAL A 59 0.64 6.34 12.45
N LEU A 60 0.25 7.47 13.05
CA LEU A 60 -1.07 8.07 12.85
C LEU A 60 -1.29 8.50 11.40
N SER A 61 -0.27 9.09 10.77
CA SER A 61 -0.31 9.48 9.35
C SER A 61 -0.44 8.25 8.45
N PHE A 62 0.28 7.18 8.74
CA PHE A 62 0.12 5.89 8.06
C PHE A 62 -1.32 5.39 8.19
N ALA A 63 -1.87 5.41 9.40
CA ALA A 63 -3.24 4.97 9.63
C ALA A 63 -4.24 5.80 8.80
N ALA A 64 -4.13 7.13 8.86
CA ALA A 64 -5.04 8.06 8.17
C ALA A 64 -4.95 7.99 6.64
N ILE A 65 -3.74 7.89 6.07
CA ILE A 65 -3.52 7.97 4.62
C ILE A 65 -3.64 6.59 3.96
N VAL A 66 -3.29 5.52 4.68
CA VAL A 66 -3.03 4.21 4.06
C VAL A 66 -3.91 3.11 4.64
N LEU A 67 -4.16 3.07 5.95
CA LEU A 67 -4.98 2.02 6.57
C LEU A 67 -6.48 2.31 6.47
N VAL A 68 -6.91 3.51 6.87
CA VAL A 68 -8.32 3.91 6.90
C VAL A 68 -8.94 3.89 5.49
N PRO A 69 -8.32 4.47 4.45
CA PRO A 69 -8.90 4.42 3.10
C PRO A 69 -8.99 2.99 2.57
N ARG A 70 -8.01 2.13 2.88
CA ARG A 70 -8.06 0.71 2.50
C ARG A 70 -9.18 -0.03 3.24
N TYR A 71 -9.38 0.26 4.52
CA TYR A 71 -10.47 -0.33 5.30
C TYR A 71 -11.83 0.09 4.73
N GLN A 72 -12.01 1.39 4.46
CA GLN A 72 -13.21 1.91 3.81
C GLN A 72 -13.43 1.28 2.44
N ALA A 73 -12.40 1.19 1.61
CA ALA A 73 -12.44 0.50 0.32
C ALA A 73 -12.83 -0.98 0.46
N SER A 74 -12.37 -1.66 1.51
CA SER A 74 -12.73 -3.06 1.76
C SER A 74 -14.20 -3.24 2.13
N ILE A 75 -14.78 -2.30 2.87
CA ILE A 75 -16.21 -2.28 3.20
C ILE A 75 -17.02 -1.98 1.94
N ASN A 76 -16.64 -0.92 1.23
CA ASN A 76 -17.34 -0.46 0.03
C ASN A 76 -17.23 -1.45 -1.14
N GLY A 77 -16.17 -2.27 -1.17
CA GLY A 77 -15.97 -3.28 -2.20
C GLY A 77 -16.87 -4.51 -2.06
N GLY A 78 -17.55 -4.68 -0.93
CA GLY A 78 -18.44 -5.81 -0.68
C GLY A 78 -17.70 -7.11 -0.35
N PRO A 79 -18.41 -8.25 -0.36
CA PRO A 79 -17.85 -9.56 -0.05
C PRO A 79 -16.59 -9.89 -0.86
N LEU A 80 -15.65 -10.56 -0.22
CA LEU A 80 -14.41 -11.03 -0.85
C LEU A 80 -14.73 -12.23 -1.76
N LEU A 81 -14.38 -12.12 -3.05
CA LEU A 81 -14.54 -13.20 -4.02
C LEU A 81 -13.28 -14.05 -4.13
N PHE A 82 -12.13 -13.37 -4.16
CA PHE A 82 -10.84 -14.03 -4.27
C PHE A 82 -9.73 -13.16 -3.67
N GLU A 83 -8.78 -13.78 -2.98
CA GLU A 83 -7.61 -13.10 -2.43
C GLU A 83 -6.33 -13.69 -3.04
N PHE A 84 -5.52 -12.83 -3.63
CA PHE A 84 -4.23 -13.20 -4.21
C PHE A 84 -3.15 -13.21 -3.12
N PRO A 85 -2.06 -13.98 -3.30
CA PRO A 85 -0.93 -13.89 -2.39
C PRO A 85 -0.30 -12.49 -2.42
N ALA A 86 0.31 -12.06 -1.32
CA ALA A 86 0.83 -10.69 -1.18
C ALA A 86 1.91 -10.33 -2.23
N HIS A 87 2.65 -11.34 -2.70
CA HIS A 87 3.67 -11.20 -3.73
C HIS A 87 3.11 -11.25 -5.16
N ALA A 88 1.80 -11.44 -5.34
CA ALA A 88 1.18 -11.51 -6.66
C ALA A 88 1.25 -10.18 -7.41
N SER A 89 1.17 -9.05 -6.70
CA SER A 89 1.30 -7.73 -7.33
C SER A 89 2.75 -7.26 -7.28
N ARG A 90 3.32 -7.00 -8.46
CA ARG A 90 4.67 -6.43 -8.59
C ARG A 90 4.77 -5.05 -7.96
N GLU A 91 3.70 -4.25 -8.05
CA GLU A 91 3.64 -2.91 -7.47
C GLU A 91 3.74 -2.99 -5.95
N THR A 92 2.95 -3.88 -5.34
CA THR A 92 2.97 -4.16 -3.90
C THR A 92 4.38 -4.56 -3.43
N VAL A 93 5.08 -5.43 -4.17
CA VAL A 93 6.45 -5.84 -3.84
C VAL A 93 7.46 -4.71 -4.03
N ARG A 94 7.32 -3.91 -5.09
CA ARG A 94 8.19 -2.75 -5.36
C ARG A 94 8.05 -1.72 -4.24
N ASP A 95 6.83 -1.37 -3.88
CA ASP A 95 6.54 -0.37 -2.85
C ASP A 95 7.06 -0.81 -1.48
N MET A 96 6.96 -2.11 -1.17
CA MET A 96 7.56 -2.70 0.03
C MET A 96 9.09 -2.52 0.04
N LYS A 97 9.76 -2.85 -1.07
CA LYS A 97 11.23 -2.73 -1.18
C LYS A 97 11.69 -1.28 -1.09
N VAL A 98 11.01 -0.37 -1.79
CA VAL A 98 11.32 1.06 -1.76
C VAL A 98 11.11 1.64 -0.36
N SER A 99 10.00 1.29 0.30
CA SER A 99 9.71 1.74 1.67
C SER A 99 10.73 1.20 2.67
N ALA A 100 11.15 -0.06 2.52
CA ALA A 100 12.19 -0.64 3.36
C ALA A 100 13.54 0.07 3.15
N ALA A 101 13.93 0.32 1.90
CA ALA A 101 15.16 1.06 1.58
C ALA A 101 15.13 2.49 2.15
N LEU A 102 13.99 3.18 2.03
CA LEU A 102 13.80 4.52 2.59
C LEU A 102 13.88 4.51 4.12
N ALA A 103 13.25 3.53 4.78
CA ALA A 103 13.29 3.38 6.23
C ALA A 103 14.73 3.15 6.73
N TRP A 104 15.48 2.22 6.11
CA TRP A 104 16.86 1.92 6.47
C TRP A 104 17.81 3.10 6.20
N SER A 105 17.65 3.78 5.06
CA SER A 105 18.48 4.95 4.72
C SER A 105 18.23 6.10 5.70
N THR A 106 16.98 6.36 6.05
CA THR A 106 16.62 7.41 7.02
C THR A 106 17.05 7.05 8.44
N LEU A 107 16.98 5.77 8.81
CA LEU A 107 17.49 5.29 10.09
C LEU A 107 19.00 5.50 10.21
N LEU A 108 19.76 5.23 9.15
CA LEU A 108 21.19 5.52 9.11
C LEU A 108 21.48 7.01 9.33
N LEU A 109 20.73 7.90 8.65
CA LEU A 109 20.85 9.35 8.85
C LEU A 109 20.54 9.75 10.29
N TYR A 110 19.50 9.17 10.89
CA TYR A 110 19.14 9.43 12.28
C TYR A 110 20.23 8.96 13.26
N VAL A 111 20.85 7.80 13.01
CA VAL A 111 21.97 7.30 13.82
C VAL A 111 23.20 8.21 13.70
N LEU A 112 23.54 8.65 12.48
CA LEU A 112 24.65 9.59 12.25
C LEU A 112 24.40 10.94 12.95
N TYR A 113 23.16 11.44 12.89
CA TYR A 113 22.73 12.62 13.62
C TYR A 113 22.92 12.45 15.13
N PHE A 114 22.50 11.31 15.69
CA PHE A 114 22.66 11.04 17.13
C PHE A 114 24.14 10.96 17.56
N PHE A 115 25.02 10.38 16.74
CA PHE A 115 26.47 10.41 17.01
C PHE A 115 27.07 11.81 16.95
N SER A 116 26.53 12.70 16.11
CA SER A 116 26.98 14.10 16.03
C SER A 116 26.53 14.93 17.24
N LEU A 117 25.36 14.63 17.81
CA LEU A 117 24.82 15.29 19.00
C LEU A 117 25.73 15.12 20.22
N ASP A 118 26.27 13.91 20.45
CA ASP A 118 27.19 13.65 21.57
C ASP A 118 28.51 14.44 21.45
N ARG A 119 28.86 14.92 20.23
CA ARG A 119 30.02 15.78 19.98
C ARG A 119 29.70 17.29 20.02
N ALA A 120 28.42 17.65 19.97
CA ALA A 120 27.94 19.03 19.83
C ALA A 120 27.24 19.56 21.10
N ALA A 121 27.34 18.85 22.23
CA ALA A 121 26.61 19.13 23.47
C ALA A 121 26.78 20.57 24.02
N ASP A 122 27.81 21.30 23.60
CA ASP A 122 28.10 22.68 24.01
C ASP A 122 27.71 23.76 22.99
N ALA A 123 27.16 23.39 21.82
CA ALA A 123 26.79 24.32 20.76
C ALA A 123 25.31 24.75 20.82
N ARG A 124 25.02 26.02 20.48
CA ARG A 124 23.63 26.47 20.29
C ARG A 124 23.03 25.79 19.06
N HIS A 125 22.14 24.85 19.28
CA HIS A 125 21.40 24.19 18.20
C HIS A 125 20.47 25.16 17.48
N SER A 126 20.49 25.11 16.15
CA SER A 126 19.49 25.79 15.33
C SER A 126 18.11 25.15 15.53
N LEU A 127 17.02 25.91 15.32
CA LEU A 127 15.65 25.36 15.38
C LEU A 127 15.46 24.16 14.44
N ILE A 128 16.17 24.14 13.30
CA ILE A 128 16.11 23.06 12.32
C ILE A 128 16.72 21.76 12.89
N GLU A 129 17.87 21.85 13.55
CA GLU A 129 18.47 20.71 14.25
C GLU A 129 17.53 20.16 15.32
N PHE A 130 16.87 21.04 16.07
CA PHE A 130 15.94 20.62 17.12
C PHE A 130 14.71 19.86 16.61
N VAL A 131 14.16 20.23 15.44
CA VAL A 131 12.96 19.57 14.88
C VAL A 131 13.32 18.38 13.98
N SER A 132 14.58 18.28 13.51
CA SER A 132 15.05 17.18 12.66
C SER A 132 14.76 15.76 13.20
N PRO A 133 14.87 15.45 14.51
CA PRO A 133 14.58 14.12 15.05
C PRO A 133 13.13 13.73 14.82
N LEU A 134 12.20 14.69 14.99
CA LEU A 134 10.77 14.47 14.80
C LEU A 134 10.46 14.08 13.35
N PHE A 135 11.01 14.80 12.37
CA PHE A 135 10.78 14.49 10.96
C PHE A 135 11.43 13.16 10.54
N LEU A 136 12.66 12.92 10.99
CA LEU A 136 13.38 11.68 10.68
C LEU A 136 12.63 10.46 11.22
N THR A 137 12.22 10.48 12.50
CA THR A 137 11.49 9.36 13.08
C THR A 137 10.07 9.21 12.53
N MET A 138 9.42 10.31 12.13
CA MET A 138 8.15 10.27 11.41
C MET A 138 8.29 9.53 10.06
N VAL A 139 9.29 9.88 9.26
CA VAL A 139 9.55 9.23 7.96
C VAL A 139 9.94 7.76 8.15
N ILE A 140 10.78 7.46 9.14
CA ILE A 140 11.14 6.07 9.49
C ILE A 140 9.87 5.29 9.84
N ALA A 141 9.05 5.79 10.76
CA ALA A 141 7.84 5.11 11.22
C ALA A 141 6.84 4.89 10.07
N LEU A 142 6.56 5.93 9.27
CA LEU A 142 5.68 5.82 8.12
C LEU A 142 6.18 4.77 7.11
N SER A 143 7.48 4.81 6.78
CA SER A 143 8.09 3.91 5.80
C SER A 143 8.17 2.47 6.31
N PHE A 144 8.46 2.28 7.60
CA PHE A 144 8.51 0.96 8.22
C PHE A 144 7.11 0.35 8.33
N CYS A 145 6.12 1.14 8.76
CA CYS A 145 4.71 0.73 8.72
C CYS A 145 4.30 0.37 7.30
N ASN A 146 4.65 1.18 6.32
CA ASN A 146 4.35 0.85 4.93
C ASN A 146 5.05 -0.43 4.51
N ALA A 147 6.34 -0.64 4.77
CA ALA A 147 7.04 -1.87 4.41
C ALA A 147 6.43 -3.12 5.07
N LEU A 148 6.07 -3.05 6.36
CA LEU A 148 5.48 -4.17 7.10
C LEU A 148 4.05 -4.48 6.63
N PHE A 149 3.24 -3.44 6.43
CA PHE A 149 1.84 -3.57 6.10
C PHE A 149 1.55 -3.41 4.60
N ALA A 150 2.57 -3.28 3.74
CA ALA A 150 2.46 -3.31 2.29
C ALA A 150 2.47 -4.72 1.73
N ALA A 151 2.52 -5.79 2.54
CA ALA A 151 2.15 -7.14 2.10
C ALA A 151 0.63 -7.27 1.84
N ARG A 152 0.07 -6.27 1.16
CA ARG A 152 -1.34 -6.08 0.86
C ARG A 152 -1.69 -6.96 -0.31
N ARG A 153 -2.28 -8.09 0.04
CA ARG A 153 -2.89 -9.01 -0.90
C ARG A 153 -3.85 -8.25 -1.81
N PRO A 154 -3.67 -8.34 -3.14
CA PRO A 154 -4.69 -7.93 -4.10
C PRO A 154 -5.95 -8.76 -3.85
N GLN A 155 -7.12 -8.13 -3.98
CA GLN A 155 -8.40 -8.76 -3.66
C GLN A 155 -9.41 -8.47 -4.78
N LEU A 156 -10.05 -9.53 -5.28
CA LEU A 156 -11.28 -9.41 -6.07
C LEU A 156 -12.45 -9.37 -5.10
N ARG A 157 -13.31 -8.36 -5.22
CA ARG A 157 -14.50 -8.19 -4.39
C ARG A 157 -15.74 -8.05 -5.26
N GLU A 158 -16.89 -8.11 -4.62
CA GLU A 158 -18.18 -8.10 -5.30
C GLU A 158 -18.40 -6.88 -6.19
N TYR A 159 -17.98 -5.70 -5.73
CA TYR A 159 -18.19 -4.41 -6.42
C TYR A 159 -16.94 -3.86 -7.12
N GLY A 160 -15.78 -4.49 -6.96
CA GLY A 160 -14.57 -4.07 -7.65
C GLY A 160 -13.33 -4.84 -7.24
N VAL A 161 -12.19 -4.28 -7.60
CA VAL A 161 -10.86 -4.83 -7.32
C VAL A 161 -10.12 -3.91 -6.37
N LEU A 162 -9.51 -4.47 -5.32
CA LEU A 162 -8.68 -3.75 -4.39
C LEU A 162 -7.22 -4.18 -4.57
N ILE A 163 -6.38 -3.28 -5.09
CA ILE A 163 -4.95 -3.51 -5.31
C ILE A 163 -4.17 -2.41 -4.57
N GLY A 164 -3.24 -2.81 -3.70
CA GLY A 164 -2.46 -1.84 -2.92
C GLY A 164 -3.34 -0.96 -2.00
N THR A 165 -3.48 0.33 -2.28
CA THR A 165 -4.38 1.24 -1.57
C THR A 165 -5.61 1.62 -2.38
N VAL A 166 -5.69 1.18 -3.63
CA VAL A 166 -6.64 1.68 -4.61
C VAL A 166 -7.74 0.65 -4.83
N PHE A 167 -8.98 1.13 -4.68
CA PHE A 167 -10.16 0.38 -5.05
C PHE A 167 -10.68 0.86 -6.39
N THR A 168 -10.76 -0.05 -7.33
CA THR A 168 -11.28 0.18 -8.67
C THR A 168 -12.61 -0.56 -8.80
N PRO A 169 -13.76 0.14 -8.85
CA PRO A 169 -15.05 -0.47 -9.16
C PRO A 169 -15.00 -1.22 -10.50
N TRP A 170 -15.75 -2.31 -10.65
CA TRP A 170 -15.77 -3.10 -11.89
C TRP A 170 -16.14 -2.27 -13.12
N GLU A 171 -17.04 -1.29 -12.95
CA GLU A 171 -17.47 -0.33 -13.97
C GLU A 171 -16.34 0.57 -14.51
N LYS A 172 -15.24 0.71 -13.76
CA LYS A 172 -14.07 1.54 -14.11
C LYS A 172 -12.85 0.72 -14.52
N VAL A 173 -13.04 -0.58 -14.76
CA VAL A 173 -11.97 -1.45 -15.27
C VAL A 173 -11.99 -1.39 -16.79
N ASP A 174 -11.04 -0.65 -17.35
CA ASP A 174 -10.93 -0.44 -18.80
C ASP A 174 -10.26 -1.62 -19.51
N THR A 175 -9.34 -2.32 -18.83
CA THR A 175 -8.57 -3.41 -19.42
C THR A 175 -8.48 -4.61 -18.48
N CYS A 176 -8.71 -5.81 -19.01
CA CYS A 176 -8.52 -7.06 -18.28
C CYS A 176 -8.12 -8.15 -19.26
N TYR A 177 -6.89 -8.62 -19.20
CA TYR A 177 -6.42 -9.68 -20.08
C TYR A 177 -5.26 -10.46 -19.46
N TRP A 178 -5.16 -11.73 -19.85
CA TRP A 178 -4.00 -12.58 -19.54
C TRP A 178 -2.83 -12.22 -20.44
N SER A 179 -1.63 -12.14 -19.85
CA SER A 179 -0.41 -11.86 -20.60
C SER A 179 -0.13 -12.99 -21.59
N ARG A 180 0.17 -12.63 -22.84
CA ARG A 180 0.52 -13.60 -23.90
C ARG A 180 1.86 -14.29 -23.66
N THR A 181 2.79 -13.60 -23.00
CA THR A 181 4.14 -14.11 -22.72
C THR A 181 4.21 -14.90 -21.41
N SER A 182 3.24 -14.71 -20.51
CA SER A 182 3.21 -15.30 -19.18
C SER A 182 1.76 -15.67 -18.82
N PRO A 183 1.32 -16.92 -19.06
CA PRO A 183 -0.08 -17.32 -18.93
C PRO A 183 -0.59 -17.30 -17.49
N ASP A 184 0.31 -17.20 -16.52
CA ASP A 184 0.05 -17.04 -15.09
C ASP A 184 -0.12 -15.56 -14.68
N GLN A 185 0.07 -14.61 -15.59
CA GLN A 185 0.02 -13.18 -15.29
C GLN A 185 -1.27 -12.56 -15.84
N LEU A 186 -2.10 -12.06 -14.92
CA LEU A 186 -3.29 -11.29 -15.23
C LEU A 186 -2.98 -9.80 -15.14
N ARG A 187 -3.34 -9.06 -16.19
CA ARG A 187 -3.23 -7.60 -16.21
C ARG A 187 -4.62 -7.00 -16.10
N ILE A 188 -4.89 -6.32 -14.99
CA ILE A 188 -6.15 -5.61 -14.75
C ILE A 188 -5.82 -4.12 -14.65
N GLY A 189 -6.45 -3.31 -15.49
CA GLY A 189 -6.24 -1.88 -15.55
C GLY A 189 -7.55 -1.09 -15.51
N GLY A 190 -7.51 0.02 -14.78
CA GLY A 190 -8.43 1.14 -14.88
C GLY A 190 -7.61 2.43 -14.78
N PRO A 191 -7.78 3.27 -13.74
CA PRO A 191 -6.89 4.43 -13.52
C PRO A 191 -5.44 4.04 -13.21
N LEU A 192 -5.22 2.81 -12.75
CA LEU A 192 -3.90 2.19 -12.57
C LEU A 192 -3.92 0.79 -13.19
N VAL A 193 -2.80 0.38 -13.75
CA VAL A 193 -2.64 -0.93 -14.39
C VAL A 193 -1.79 -1.83 -13.50
N ALA A 194 -2.41 -2.85 -12.93
CA ALA A 194 -1.75 -3.79 -12.05
C ALA A 194 -1.51 -5.14 -12.75
N ASP A 195 -0.28 -5.62 -12.58
CA ASP A 195 0.14 -6.94 -12.99
C ASP A 195 0.06 -7.89 -11.79
N VAL A 196 -0.83 -8.88 -11.87
CA VAL A 196 -1.11 -9.85 -10.81
C VAL A 196 -0.75 -11.26 -11.26
N THR A 197 0.18 -11.91 -10.55
CA THR A 197 0.50 -13.32 -10.78
C THR A 197 -0.53 -14.24 -10.10
N VAL A 198 -1.13 -15.12 -10.88
CA VAL A 198 -2.15 -16.09 -10.48
C VAL A 198 -1.60 -17.49 -10.59
N SER A 199 -1.77 -18.31 -9.55
CA SER A 199 -1.39 -19.72 -9.61
C SER A 199 -2.24 -20.46 -10.65
N ALA A 200 -1.63 -21.38 -11.41
CA ALA A 200 -2.30 -22.18 -12.45
C ALA A 200 -3.60 -22.85 -11.95
N ASN A 201 -3.62 -23.29 -10.68
CA ASN A 201 -4.80 -23.93 -10.08
C ASN A 201 -5.99 -22.99 -9.86
N HIS A 202 -5.76 -21.68 -9.85
CA HIS A 202 -6.79 -20.66 -9.62
C HIS A 202 -7.14 -19.87 -10.89
N CYS A 203 -6.44 -20.07 -12.01
CA CYS A 203 -6.69 -19.32 -13.25
C CYS A 203 -8.14 -19.47 -13.73
N THR A 204 -8.69 -20.68 -13.74
CA THR A 204 -10.10 -20.91 -14.14
C THR A 204 -11.10 -20.25 -13.19
N GLN A 205 -10.83 -20.27 -11.88
CA GLN A 205 -11.69 -19.61 -10.89
C GLN A 205 -11.70 -18.10 -11.08
N VAL A 206 -10.51 -17.51 -11.25
CA VAL A 206 -10.35 -16.07 -11.49
C VAL A 206 -11.01 -15.68 -12.81
N GLU A 207 -10.80 -16.43 -13.89
CA GLU A 207 -11.44 -16.20 -15.19
C GLU A 207 -12.97 -16.21 -15.08
N ASN A 208 -13.56 -17.17 -14.38
CA ASN A 208 -15.01 -17.23 -14.16
C ASN A 208 -15.55 -15.99 -13.41
N ILE A 209 -14.79 -15.47 -12.44
CA ILE A 209 -15.15 -14.25 -11.72
C ILE A 209 -15.11 -13.05 -12.68
N LEU A 210 -14.02 -12.92 -13.45
CA LEU A 210 -13.83 -11.82 -14.39
C LEU A 210 -14.90 -11.83 -15.48
N GLN A 211 -15.21 -12.97 -16.07
CA GLN A 211 -16.27 -13.08 -17.08
C GLN A 211 -17.63 -12.69 -16.50
N ARG A 212 -17.97 -13.15 -15.29
CA ARG A 212 -19.24 -12.79 -14.66
C ARG A 212 -19.33 -11.29 -14.37
N LYS A 213 -18.24 -10.67 -13.92
CA LYS A 213 -18.23 -9.28 -13.46
C LYS A 213 -18.00 -8.26 -14.56
N ILE A 214 -17.17 -8.56 -15.55
CA ILE A 214 -16.84 -7.62 -16.63
C ILE A 214 -17.89 -7.70 -17.73
N ASN A 215 -18.34 -8.90 -18.11
CA ASN A 215 -19.35 -9.03 -19.18
C ASN A 215 -20.72 -8.49 -18.76
N SER A 216 -21.03 -8.42 -17.46
CA SER A 216 -22.26 -7.78 -16.98
C SER A 216 -22.29 -6.27 -17.24
N TYR A 217 -21.13 -5.61 -17.41
CA TYR A 217 -21.06 -4.17 -17.66
C TYR A 217 -20.78 -3.82 -19.12
N ILE A 218 -20.02 -4.63 -19.86
CA ILE A 218 -19.77 -4.40 -21.30
C ILE A 218 -21.05 -4.57 -22.14
N VAL A 219 -22.00 -5.40 -21.71
CA VAL A 219 -23.28 -5.61 -22.43
C VAL A 219 -24.32 -4.52 -22.11
N ALA A 220 -24.04 -3.61 -21.17
CA ALA A 220 -24.97 -2.59 -20.71
C ALA A 220 -24.75 -1.20 -21.32
N GLU A 221 -24.02 -1.06 -22.44
CA GLU A 221 -24.12 0.16 -23.25
C GLU A 221 -25.51 0.21 -23.92
N PRO A 222 -26.38 1.18 -23.60
CA PRO A 222 -27.58 1.38 -24.38
C PRO A 222 -27.14 1.83 -25.76
N VAL A 223 -27.53 1.06 -26.78
CA VAL A 223 -27.51 1.47 -28.18
C VAL A 223 -28.02 2.91 -28.25
N ALA A 224 -27.14 3.84 -28.58
CA ALA A 224 -27.52 5.21 -28.87
C ALA A 224 -28.63 5.13 -29.93
N SER A 225 -29.84 5.52 -29.55
CA SER A 225 -31.00 5.53 -30.43
C SER A 225 -30.60 6.20 -31.75
N PRO A 226 -30.81 5.56 -32.92
CA PRO A 226 -30.50 6.19 -34.18
C PRO A 226 -31.30 7.49 -34.27
N ASN A 227 -30.56 8.58 -34.46
CA ASN A 227 -31.07 9.93 -34.52
C ASN A 227 -31.96 10.06 -35.77
N LEU A 228 -33.26 9.76 -35.62
CA LEU A 228 -34.29 9.74 -36.66
C LEU A 228 -34.72 11.14 -37.14
N ASN A 229 -33.84 12.14 -37.08
CA ASN A 229 -34.15 13.53 -37.46
C ASN A 229 -33.14 14.12 -38.46
N ALA A 230 -32.67 13.31 -39.40
CA ALA A 230 -31.93 13.77 -40.58
C ALA A 230 -32.77 13.49 -41.84
N GLY A 231 -33.90 14.18 -41.98
CA GLY A 231 -34.83 13.83 -43.05
C GLY A 231 -35.87 14.86 -43.49
N GLU A 232 -35.92 16.10 -42.98
CA GLU A 232 -36.90 17.08 -43.48
C GLU A 232 -36.38 18.52 -43.38
N ARG A 233 -35.40 18.90 -44.21
CA ARG A 233 -35.13 20.32 -44.54
C ARG A 233 -34.56 20.45 -45.97
N PHE A 234 -35.35 20.06 -46.97
CA PHE A 234 -35.10 20.45 -48.37
C PHE A 234 -36.43 20.64 -49.10
N ARG A 235 -37.05 21.80 -48.85
CA ARG A 235 -38.17 22.44 -49.57
C ARG A 235 -38.50 23.66 -48.70
N GLU A 236 -38.45 24.91 -49.13
CA GLU A 236 -38.66 25.56 -50.42
C GLU A 236 -37.94 26.92 -50.41
N GLY A 237 -37.62 27.44 -51.59
CA GLY A 237 -37.51 28.88 -51.75
C GLY A 237 -36.61 29.30 -52.91
N ASN A 238 -37.02 28.91 -54.12
CA ASN A 238 -36.60 29.56 -55.36
C ASN A 238 -37.72 30.55 -55.74
N VAL A 239 -37.35 31.79 -56.08
CA VAL A 239 -37.93 32.69 -57.11
C VAL A 239 -37.70 34.17 -56.73
N GLN A 240 -36.92 34.79 -57.61
CA GLN A 240 -36.53 36.20 -57.84
C GLN A 240 -37.69 37.22 -57.92
N PRO A 241 -37.43 38.53 -58.20
CA PRO A 241 -36.15 39.25 -58.36
C PRO A 241 -35.89 40.38 -57.35
#